data_AF-H0AEI7-F1
#
_entry.id   AF-H0AEI7-F1
#
_cell.length_a   1.000
_cell.length_b   1.000
_cell.length_c   1.000
_cell.angle_alpha   90.00
_cell.angle_beta   90.00
_cell.angle_gamma   90.00
#
_symmetry.space_group_name_H-M   'P 1'
#
loop_
_entity.id
_entity.type
_entity.pdbx_description
1 polymer ?
#
loop_
_entity_poly.entity_id
_entity_poly.type
_entity_poly.pdbx_seq_one_letter_code
_entity_poly.pdbx_strand_id
1 'polypeptide(L)' 'MSHQKRLSAPKHYPVDRKGLTYTTTAEGSRSPDQGITAVVFLREVLGYAETKKRQNR' A
#
# COMPACT_ATOMS: atom_id res chain seq x y z
N MET A 1 13.56 2.21 6.17
CA MET A 1 12.83 3.34 5.55
C MET A 1 11.50 2.80 5.00
N SER A 2 10.58 2.40 5.89
CA SER A 2 9.47 1.48 5.53
C SER A 2 8.16 2.18 5.16
N HIS A 3 8.23 3.36 4.55
CA HIS A 3 7.05 4.11 4.11
C HIS A 3 7.26 4.70 2.72
N GLN A 4 6.37 4.35 1.80
CA GLN A 4 6.31 4.92 0.45
C GLN A 4 5.20 5.97 0.40
N LYS A 5 5.43 7.14 -0.22
CA LYS A 5 4.33 8.09 -0.44
C LYS A 5 3.37 7.55 -1.50
N ARG A 6 2.05 7.72 -1.30
CA ARG A 6 1.05 7.29 -2.29
C ARG A 6 1.19 8.01 -3.63
N LEU A 7 1.64 9.27 -3.61
CA LEU A 7 1.94 10.03 -4.83
C LEU A 7 3.10 9.44 -5.64
N SER A 8 4.07 8.81 -4.97
CA SER A 8 5.22 8.14 -5.59
C SER A 8 5.02 6.63 -5.74
N ALA A 9 3.80 6.12 -5.53
CA ALA A 9 3.49 4.74 -5.83
C ALA A 9 3.39 4.52 -7.36
N PRO A 10 3.67 3.31 -7.87
CA PRO A 10 3.48 2.99 -9.27
C PRO A 10 2.06 3.32 -9.76
N LYS A 11 1.92 3.66 -11.04
CA LYS A 11 0.63 4.11 -11.61
C LYS A 11 -0.44 3.02 -11.59
N HIS A 12 -0.05 1.76 -11.68
CA HIS A 12 -0.95 0.60 -11.66
C HIS A 12 -1.39 0.16 -10.27
N TYR A 13 -0.86 0.75 -9.19
CA TYR A 13 -1.32 0.41 -7.86
C TYR A 13 -2.77 0.88 -7.67
N PRO A 14 -3.68 0.02 -7.18
CA PRO A 14 -5.08 0.36 -6.92
C PRO A 14 -5.21 1.17 -5.63
N VAL A 15 -4.47 2.28 -5.49
CA VAL A 15 -4.46 3.12 -4.29
C VAL A 15 -5.04 4.50 -4.57
N ASP A 16 -5.90 4.99 -3.67
CA ASP A 16 -6.34 6.38 -3.72
C ASP A 16 -5.19 7.34 -3.39
N ARG A 17 -4.74 8.11 -4.38
CA ARG A 17 -3.59 9.01 -4.22
C ARG A 17 -3.86 10.24 -3.37
N LYS A 18 -5.12 10.61 -3.14
CA LYS A 18 -5.49 11.82 -2.40
C LYS A 18 -6.03 11.55 -0.99
N GLY A 19 -6.54 10.34 -0.72
CA GLY A 19 -7.11 10.02 0.59
C GLY A 19 -6.10 9.82 1.73
N LEU A 20 -4.91 9.26 1.44
CA LEU A 20 -3.88 8.99 2.45
C LEU A 20 -2.48 9.34 1.93
N THR A 21 -1.56 9.70 2.84
CA THR A 21 -0.21 10.17 2.48
C THR A 21 0.74 9.04 2.13
N TYR A 22 0.66 7.91 2.84
CA TYR A 22 1.65 6.82 2.76
C TYR A 22 1.00 5.46 2.42
N THR A 23 1.81 4.59 1.83
CA THR A 23 1.53 3.19 1.53
C THR A 23 2.77 2.34 1.85
N THR A 24 2.61 1.02 1.88
CA THR A 24 3.69 0.07 2.16
C THR A 24 4.63 -0.02 0.97
N THR A 25 5.93 0.02 1.24
CA THR A 25 6.97 -0.21 0.24
C THR A 25 6.88 -1.63 -0.32
N ALA A 26 7.14 -1.78 -1.61
CA ALA A 26 7.36 -3.09 -2.20
C ALA A 26 8.75 -3.60 -1.77
N GLU A 27 8.75 -4.62 -0.92
CA GLU A 27 9.96 -5.35 -0.52
C GLU A 27 9.79 -6.81 -0.96
N GLY A 28 10.72 -7.31 -1.79
CA GLY A 28 10.65 -8.69 -2.30
C GLY A 28 11.43 -8.90 -3.60
N SER A 29 11.27 -10.09 -4.20
CA SER A 29 11.99 -10.53 -5.40
C SER A 29 11.45 -9.97 -6.72
N ARG A 30 10.30 -9.29 -6.70
CA ARG A 30 9.68 -8.69 -7.89
C ARG A 30 9.82 -7.17 -7.86
N SER A 31 10.13 -6.59 -9.01
CA SER A 31 10.15 -5.13 -9.17
C SER A 31 8.76 -4.54 -8.87
N PRO A 32 8.68 -3.38 -8.19
CA PRO A 32 7.41 -2.66 -7.95
C PRO A 32 6.66 -2.32 -9.24
N ASP A 33 7.35 -2.25 -10.38
CA ASP A 33 6.76 -1.93 -11.68
C ASP A 33 6.00 -3.09 -12.31
N GLN A 34 6.25 -4.33 -11.85
CA GLN A 34 5.71 -5.56 -12.44
C GLN A 34 4.70 -6.27 -11.54
N GLY A 35 4.37 -5.68 -10.39
CA GLY A 35 3.45 -6.30 -9.45
C GLY A 35 2.92 -5.32 -8.42
N ILE A 36 2.09 -5.84 -7.52
CA ILE A 36 1.58 -5.13 -6.34
C ILE A 36 1.91 -5.97 -5.11
N THR A 37 2.02 -5.33 -3.94
CA THR A 37 2.27 -6.06 -2.69
C THR A 37 1.00 -6.77 -2.22
N ALA A 38 1.17 -7.91 -1.54
CA ALA A 38 0.05 -8.66 -0.98
C ALA A 38 -0.80 -7.81 -0.01
N VAL A 39 -0.16 -6.94 0.77
CA VAL A 39 -0.85 -6.02 1.69
C VAL A 39 -1.74 -5.03 0.94
N VAL A 40 -1.24 -4.42 -0.14
CA VAL A 40 -2.02 -3.49 -0.97
C VAL A 40 -3.19 -4.23 -1.64
N PHE A 41 -2.98 -5.44 -2.14
CA PHE A 41 -4.04 -6.22 -2.76
C PHE A 41 -5.16 -6.59 -1.76
N LEU A 42 -4.78 -7.15 -0.61
CA LEU A 42 -5.74 -7.55 0.43
C LEU A 42 -6.54 -6.35 0.96
N ARG A 43 -5.91 -5.18 1.05
CA ARG A 43 -6.54 -3.96 1.56
C ARG A 43 -7.41 -3.26 0.53
N GLU A 44 -6.86 -2.93 -0.63
CA GLU A 44 -7.53 -2.03 -1.59
C GLU A 44 -8.45 -2.78 -2.55
N VAL A 45 -8.11 -4.02 -2.91
CA VAL A 45 -8.91 -4.81 -3.87
C VAL A 45 -9.93 -5.66 -3.15
N LEU A 46 -9.49 -6.40 -2.13
CA LEU A 46 -10.35 -7.35 -1.43
C LEU A 46 -11.04 -6.77 -0.19
N GLY A 47 -10.56 -5.64 0.34
CA GLY A 47 -11.14 -5.01 1.54
C GLY A 47 -10.98 -5.82 2.83
N TYR A 48 -10.14 -6.87 2.85
CA TYR A 48 -9.96 -7.74 4.02
C TYR A 48 -9.19 -7.10 5.16
N ALA A 49 -8.52 -5.98 4.91
CA ALA A 49 -7.74 -5.27 5.91
C ALA A 49 -8.24 -3.84 6.07
N GLU A 50 -9.09 -3.61 7.07
CA GLU A 50 -9.36 -2.25 7.55
C GLU A 50 -8.11 -1.68 8.25
N THR A 51 -7.94 -0.36 8.18
CA THR A 51 -6.83 0.35 8.81
C THR A 51 -6.90 0.24 10.34
N LYS A 52 -6.25 -0.76 10.92
CA LYS A 52 -5.98 -0.77 12.35
C LYS A 52 -4.78 0.11 12.65
N LYS A 53 -5.06 1.33 13.08
CA LYS A 53 -4.39 1.87 14.27
C LYS A 53 -5.46 2.19 15.31
N ARG A 54 -5.99 1.15 15.95
CA ARG A 54 -6.52 1.31 17.31
C ARG A 54 -5.27 1.49 18.17
N GLN A 55 -4.99 2.73 18.51
CA GLN A 55 -3.94 3.12 19.41
C GLN A 55 -4.19 2.40 20.74
N ASN A 56 -3.46 1.32 21.00
CA ASN A 56 -3.38 0.76 22.33
C ASN A 56 -2.75 1.83 23.23
N ARG A 57 -3.36 2.00 24.40
CA ARG A 57 -3.00 2.87 25.53
C ARG A 57 -1.51 3.03 25.74
#